data_AF-A0A1C5XTF1-F1
#
_entry.id   AF-A0A1C5XTF1-F1
#
_cell.length_a   1.000
_cell.length_b   1.000
_cell.length_c   1.000
_cell.angle_alpha   90.00
_cell.angle_beta   90.00
_cell.angle_gamma   90.00
#
_symmetry.space_group_name_H-M   'P 1'
#
loop_
_entity.id
_entity.type
_entity.pdbx_description
1 polymer ?
#
loop_
_entity_poly.entity_id
_entity_poly.type
_entity_poly.pdbx_seq_one_letter_code
_entity_poly.pdbx_strand_id
1 'polypeptide(L)'
;MRTKITILSILFATLFTSCNSDVFIDNFISEYPDTCRVESGKPYKLNFDSDNWNISSMEGVAINTFDYTIYDLQGNPIYNYFPLLYEGETGIIYYESTYYAFRIEKRNNRELEIICVKNLVNHPIAFSIIVGNEYYHKEINVSLKPTSKFVIDKVEYDFENDFYYSDYVVEQVDGITVNNSGSEGGPVTLNFYPFKNSLRKIEFYPDDYDSFNNLDKILGENLAEIPIPDIVDGKPVMGNTKVKFGLKEQSFWTGRLDKDFVVSTTVQPGETKKIEVYNNIEEFHVNYKVHASNPDTGEECVFTGRLSSKDPFDYLMIFP
;
A
#
# COMPACT_ATOMS: atom_id res chain seq x y z
N MET A 1 19.10 -82.60 -29.55
CA MET A 1 19.48 -81.48 -28.66
C MET A 1 18.91 -80.11 -29.04
N ARG A 2 18.37 -79.89 -30.25
CA ARG A 2 17.82 -78.58 -30.65
C ARG A 2 16.41 -78.25 -30.12
N THR A 3 15.60 -79.24 -29.75
CA THR A 3 14.18 -79.03 -29.38
C THR A 3 13.95 -78.69 -27.89
N LYS A 4 14.89 -79.02 -26.99
CA LYS A 4 14.80 -78.66 -25.56
C LYS A 4 15.26 -77.24 -25.25
N ILE A 5 16.11 -76.66 -26.11
CA ILE A 5 16.61 -75.29 -25.94
C ILE A 5 15.50 -74.28 -26.29
N THR A 6 14.70 -74.54 -27.32
CA THR A 6 13.63 -73.62 -27.77
C THR A 6 12.50 -73.47 -26.74
N ILE A 7 12.14 -74.54 -26.03
CA ILE A 7 11.08 -74.49 -25.00
C ILE A 7 11.56 -73.75 -23.74
N LEU A 8 12.84 -73.91 -23.37
CA LEU A 8 13.43 -73.20 -22.22
C LEU A 8 13.60 -71.69 -22.50
N SER A 9 13.90 -71.31 -23.74
CA SER A 9 13.98 -69.91 -24.17
C SER A 9 12.63 -69.20 -24.18
N ILE A 10 11.54 -69.90 -24.48
CA ILE A 10 10.17 -69.34 -24.46
C ILE A 10 9.65 -69.21 -23.01
N LEU A 11 10.03 -70.13 -22.11
CA LEU A 11 9.73 -70.00 -20.67
C LEU A 11 10.49 -68.85 -19.99
N PHE A 12 11.74 -68.58 -20.39
CA PHE A 12 12.48 -67.41 -19.87
C PHE A 12 11.98 -66.08 -20.45
N ALA A 13 11.52 -66.06 -21.72
CA ALA A 13 10.95 -64.85 -22.31
C ALA A 13 9.61 -64.45 -21.64
N THR A 14 8.83 -65.40 -21.14
CA THR A 14 7.57 -65.12 -20.41
C THR A 14 7.79 -64.67 -18.95
N LEU A 15 8.94 -65.01 -18.35
CA LEU A 15 9.34 -64.53 -17.01
C LEU A 15 9.89 -63.10 -17.02
N PHE A 16 10.31 -62.57 -18.18
CA PHE A 16 10.76 -61.18 -18.33
C PHE A 16 9.69 -60.25 -18.92
N THR A 17 8.53 -60.76 -19.35
CA THR A 17 7.40 -59.94 -19.79
C THR A 17 6.35 -59.69 -18.71
N SER A 18 6.57 -60.13 -17.46
CA SER A 18 5.65 -59.89 -16.33
C SER A 18 6.09 -58.73 -15.41
N CYS A 19 7.05 -57.89 -15.81
CA CYS A 19 7.51 -56.77 -14.97
C CYS A 19 6.84 -55.42 -15.28
N ASN A 20 5.86 -55.36 -16.19
CA ASN A 20 5.13 -54.11 -16.50
C ASN A 20 3.61 -54.32 -16.62
N SER A 21 3.06 -55.37 -15.99
CA SER A 21 1.62 -55.43 -15.77
C SER A 21 1.30 -54.56 -14.57
N ASP A 22 0.74 -53.39 -14.86
CA ASP A 22 -0.06 -52.56 -13.93
C ASP A 22 0.71 -51.69 -12.92
N VAL A 23 1.65 -50.87 -13.37
CA VAL A 23 1.84 -49.57 -12.70
C VAL A 23 0.74 -48.64 -13.21
N PHE A 24 -0.46 -48.78 -12.65
CA PHE A 24 -1.48 -47.74 -12.81
C PHE A 24 -0.95 -46.49 -12.11
N ILE A 25 -0.47 -45.53 -12.91
CA ILE A 25 -0.25 -44.17 -12.41
C ILE A 25 -1.65 -43.60 -12.24
N ASP A 26 -2.23 -43.80 -11.07
CA ASP A 26 -3.52 -43.20 -10.74
C ASP A 26 -3.35 -41.69 -10.79
N ASN A 27 -4.12 -41.05 -11.67
CA ASN A 27 -4.24 -39.60 -11.68
C ASN A 27 -4.80 -39.19 -10.31
N PHE A 28 -4.03 -38.39 -9.59
CA PHE A 28 -4.47 -37.88 -8.30
C PHE A 28 -5.47 -36.74 -8.40
N ILE A 29 -5.62 -36.17 -9.59
CA ILE A 29 -6.61 -35.13 -9.89
C ILE A 29 -7.02 -35.17 -11.36
N SER A 30 -8.32 -35.36 -11.61
CA SER A 30 -8.91 -35.39 -12.95
C SER A 30 -9.67 -34.11 -13.28
N GLU A 31 -10.32 -33.51 -12.28
CA GLU A 31 -11.03 -32.24 -12.41
C GLU A 31 -10.33 -31.16 -11.58
N TYR A 32 -9.72 -30.19 -12.26
CA TYR A 32 -9.18 -28.99 -11.63
C TYR A 32 -9.44 -27.76 -12.50
N PRO A 33 -9.64 -26.58 -11.88
CA PRO A 33 -9.90 -25.36 -12.63
C PRO A 33 -8.63 -24.86 -13.34
N ASP A 34 -8.80 -24.09 -14.41
CA ASP A 34 -7.68 -23.34 -15.02
C ASP A 34 -7.02 -22.40 -14.00
N THR A 35 -7.81 -21.84 -13.08
CA THR A 35 -7.34 -20.98 -11.98
C THR A 35 -8.31 -21.02 -10.79
N CYS A 36 -7.79 -21.31 -9.60
CA CYS A 36 -8.47 -21.15 -8.32
C CYS A 36 -8.60 -19.66 -7.98
N ARG A 37 -9.78 -19.08 -8.20
CA ARG A 37 -10.06 -17.69 -7.82
C ARG A 37 -10.54 -17.64 -6.37
N VAL A 38 -9.70 -17.14 -5.48
CA VAL A 38 -9.94 -17.11 -4.04
C VAL A 38 -10.41 -15.71 -3.64
N GLU A 39 -11.51 -15.64 -2.90
CA GLU A 39 -12.06 -14.39 -2.36
C GLU A 39 -11.89 -14.35 -0.84
N SER A 40 -11.83 -13.14 -0.26
CA SER A 40 -11.84 -12.98 1.20
C SER A 40 -13.05 -13.67 1.82
N GLY A 41 -12.84 -14.38 2.93
CA GLY A 41 -13.92 -15.08 3.64
C GLY A 41 -14.53 -16.27 2.89
N LYS A 42 -14.05 -16.60 1.68
CA LYS A 42 -14.51 -17.75 0.88
C LYS A 42 -13.32 -18.62 0.48
N PRO A 43 -12.96 -19.60 1.32
CA PRO A 43 -11.96 -20.59 0.97
C PRO A 43 -12.27 -21.28 -0.36
N TYR A 44 -11.25 -21.48 -1.19
CA TYR A 44 -11.35 -22.29 -2.39
C TYR A 44 -10.98 -23.73 -2.06
N LYS A 45 -11.89 -24.67 -2.32
CA LYS A 45 -11.67 -26.09 -2.08
C LYS A 45 -11.37 -26.82 -3.38
N LEU A 46 -10.27 -27.55 -3.40
CA LEU A 46 -9.89 -28.44 -4.49
C LEU A 46 -10.00 -29.89 -4.02
N ASN A 47 -10.68 -30.72 -4.79
CA ASN A 47 -10.86 -32.14 -4.49
C ASN A 47 -9.87 -32.97 -5.31
N PHE A 48 -9.37 -34.02 -4.68
CA PHE A 48 -8.43 -34.98 -5.27
C PHE A 48 -9.10 -36.34 -5.41
N ASP A 49 -8.70 -37.10 -6.43
CA ASP A 49 -9.27 -38.40 -6.79
C ASP A 49 -8.64 -39.58 -6.03
N SER A 50 -7.49 -39.34 -5.41
CA SER A 50 -6.71 -40.27 -4.60
C SER A 50 -5.91 -39.50 -3.55
N ASP A 51 -5.22 -40.24 -2.68
CA ASP A 51 -4.36 -39.72 -1.63
C ASP A 51 -2.86 -39.72 -1.98
N ASN A 52 -2.49 -40.26 -3.15
CA ASN A 52 -1.11 -40.40 -3.63
C ASN A 52 -0.53 -39.09 -4.21
N TRP A 53 -0.52 -38.02 -3.41
CA TRP A 53 0.05 -36.72 -3.80
C TRP A 53 0.66 -35.97 -2.63
N ASN A 54 1.66 -35.14 -2.96
CA ASN A 54 2.38 -34.22 -2.09
C ASN A 54 2.17 -32.77 -2.56
N ILE A 55 2.52 -31.81 -1.71
CA ILE A 55 2.71 -30.41 -2.11
C ILE A 55 4.21 -30.20 -2.27
N SER A 56 4.69 -30.15 -3.51
CA SER A 56 6.10 -30.05 -3.84
C SER A 56 6.66 -28.66 -3.55
N SER A 57 6.04 -27.62 -4.09
CA SER A 57 6.49 -26.22 -3.97
C SER A 57 5.34 -25.24 -4.23
N MET A 58 5.61 -23.97 -3.97
CA MET A 58 4.79 -22.84 -4.46
C MET A 58 5.69 -21.92 -5.26
N GLU A 59 5.17 -21.40 -6.37
CA GLU A 59 5.91 -20.51 -7.28
C GLU A 59 5.11 -19.27 -7.60
N GLY A 60 5.77 -18.11 -7.73
CA GLY A 60 5.10 -16.87 -8.11
C GLY A 60 5.95 -15.63 -7.84
N VAL A 61 5.69 -14.56 -8.58
CA VAL A 61 6.42 -13.28 -8.46
C VAL A 61 6.30 -12.69 -7.05
N ALA A 62 5.18 -12.95 -6.38
CA ALA A 62 4.90 -12.48 -5.03
C ALA A 62 5.39 -13.46 -3.93
N ILE A 63 5.90 -14.64 -4.28
CA ILE A 63 6.29 -15.69 -3.33
C ILE A 63 7.79 -15.93 -3.46
N ASN A 64 8.52 -15.50 -2.45
CA ASN A 64 9.87 -16.01 -2.22
C ASN A 64 9.78 -17.41 -1.59
N THR A 65 10.55 -18.36 -2.09
CA THR A 65 10.48 -19.79 -1.70
C THR A 65 10.87 -20.07 -0.24
N PHE A 66 11.23 -19.05 0.54
CA PHE A 66 11.58 -19.15 1.95
C PHE A 66 10.70 -18.32 2.89
N ASP A 67 9.74 -17.55 2.38
CA ASP A 67 8.93 -16.61 3.19
C ASP A 67 7.58 -17.20 3.64
N TYR A 68 7.50 -18.54 3.72
CA TYR A 68 6.35 -19.24 4.31
C TYR A 68 6.78 -20.07 5.51
N THR A 69 5.81 -20.36 6.36
CA THR A 69 5.95 -21.26 7.51
C THR A 69 4.98 -22.42 7.34
N ILE A 70 5.39 -23.62 7.77
CA ILE A 70 4.56 -24.83 7.70
C ILE A 70 4.31 -25.30 9.12
N TYR A 71 3.05 -25.61 9.42
CA TYR A 71 2.63 -26.13 10.71
C TYR A 71 1.86 -27.44 10.54
N ASP A 72 1.98 -28.35 11.50
CA ASP A 72 1.03 -29.44 11.65
C ASP A 72 -0.35 -28.90 12.08
N LEU A 73 -1.37 -29.76 12.13
CA LEU A 73 -2.72 -29.36 12.52
C LEU A 73 -2.84 -28.97 14.01
N GLN A 74 -1.80 -29.24 14.82
CA GLN A 74 -1.71 -28.85 16.23
C GLN A 74 -0.98 -27.50 16.41
N GLY A 75 -0.41 -26.94 15.33
CA GLY A 75 0.34 -25.68 15.34
C GLY A 75 1.84 -25.82 15.61
N ASN A 76 2.39 -27.04 15.61
CA ASN A 76 3.84 -27.22 15.73
C ASN A 76 4.50 -27.02 14.35
N PRO A 77 5.66 -26.34 14.28
CA PRO A 77 6.33 -26.12 13.01
C PRO A 77 6.83 -27.43 12.39
N ILE A 78 6.63 -27.56 11.08
CA ILE A 78 7.17 -28.64 10.25
C ILE A 78 8.36 -28.08 9.45
N TYR A 79 9.49 -28.76 9.50
CA TYR A 79 10.72 -28.37 8.80
C TYR A 79 11.05 -29.35 7.70
N ASN A 80 10.23 -29.35 6.65
CA ASN A 80 10.48 -30.15 5.45
C ASN A 80 11.32 -29.33 4.45
N TYR A 81 12.29 -29.98 3.82
CA TYR A 81 13.13 -29.33 2.80
C TYR A 81 12.49 -29.38 1.41
N PHE A 82 11.99 -30.55 0.99
CA PHE A 82 11.22 -30.75 -0.23
C PHE A 82 10.70 -32.21 -0.27
N PRO A 83 9.41 -32.47 -0.60
CA PRO A 83 8.27 -31.55 -0.73
C PRO A 83 7.94 -30.74 0.53
N LEU A 84 7.10 -29.72 0.40
CA LEU A 84 6.56 -28.93 1.54
C LEU A 84 5.74 -29.80 2.49
N LEU A 85 4.85 -30.63 1.93
CA LEU A 85 4.08 -31.64 2.66
C LEU A 85 4.06 -32.94 1.87
N TYR A 86 4.48 -34.04 2.49
CA TYR A 86 4.54 -35.35 1.85
C TYR A 86 3.14 -35.97 1.64
N GLU A 87 3.12 -37.04 0.85
CA GLU A 87 1.98 -37.96 0.80
C GLU A 87 1.61 -38.43 2.21
N GLY A 88 0.32 -38.48 2.52
CA GLY A 88 -0.17 -38.86 3.85
C GLY A 88 -0.07 -37.77 4.93
N GLU A 89 0.78 -36.75 4.75
CA GLU A 89 0.93 -35.68 5.74
C GLU A 89 -0.24 -34.69 5.72
N THR A 90 -0.51 -34.11 6.88
CA THR A 90 -1.46 -32.99 7.01
C THR A 90 -0.74 -31.78 7.56
N GLY A 91 -1.17 -30.60 7.16
CA GLY A 91 -0.53 -29.37 7.60
C GLY A 91 -1.13 -28.12 6.99
N ILE A 92 -0.62 -26.99 7.45
CA ILE A 92 -1.01 -25.65 7.05
C ILE A 92 0.26 -24.93 6.61
N ILE A 93 0.29 -24.49 5.35
CA ILE A 93 1.33 -23.62 4.82
C ILE A 93 0.79 -22.19 4.93
N TYR A 94 1.51 -21.32 5.62
CA TYR A 94 1.13 -19.94 5.87
C TYR A 94 2.18 -18.99 5.30
N TYR A 95 1.75 -18.07 4.45
CA TYR A 95 2.57 -17.01 3.88
C TYR A 95 2.04 -15.66 4.36
N GLU A 96 2.95 -14.79 4.82
CA GLU A 96 2.60 -13.45 5.27
C GLU A 96 3.65 -12.43 4.85
N SER A 97 3.17 -11.30 4.33
CA SER A 97 3.92 -10.08 4.06
C SER A 97 3.14 -8.88 4.60
N THR A 98 3.72 -7.68 4.49
CA THR A 98 3.07 -6.43 4.89
C THR A 98 1.68 -6.26 4.26
N TYR A 99 1.54 -6.54 2.96
CA TYR A 99 0.35 -6.19 2.18
C TYR A 99 -0.55 -7.39 1.84
N TYR A 100 -0.07 -8.62 1.99
CA TYR A 100 -0.87 -9.79 1.67
C TYR A 100 -0.45 -11.00 2.50
N ALA A 101 -1.43 -11.84 2.80
CA ALA A 101 -1.26 -13.08 3.53
C ALA A 101 -2.27 -14.11 3.01
N PHE A 102 -1.86 -15.37 2.99
CA PHE A 102 -2.70 -16.48 2.59
C PHE A 102 -2.24 -17.77 3.27
N ARG A 103 -3.11 -18.76 3.26
CA ARG A 103 -2.78 -20.10 3.74
C ARG A 103 -3.34 -21.18 2.84
N ILE A 104 -2.65 -22.31 2.86
CA ILE A 104 -3.03 -23.53 2.16
C ILE A 104 -3.13 -24.62 3.22
N GLU A 105 -4.31 -25.22 3.34
CA GLU A 105 -4.59 -26.22 4.36
C GLU A 105 -4.82 -27.59 3.70
N LYS A 106 -3.94 -28.55 4.01
CA LYS A 106 -4.11 -29.97 3.69
C LYS A 106 -4.53 -30.69 4.97
N ARG A 107 -5.83 -30.70 5.25
CA ARG A 107 -6.39 -31.33 6.46
C ARG A 107 -6.63 -32.83 6.31
N ASN A 108 -6.68 -33.31 5.07
CA ASN A 108 -6.78 -34.70 4.69
C ASN A 108 -6.16 -34.87 3.29
N ASN A 109 -6.09 -36.10 2.78
CA ASN A 109 -5.47 -36.38 1.48
C ASN A 109 -6.43 -36.27 0.28
N ARG A 110 -7.66 -35.78 0.49
CA ARG A 110 -8.71 -35.67 -0.55
C ARG A 110 -9.10 -34.24 -0.86
N GLU A 111 -8.71 -33.29 -0.03
CA GLU A 111 -9.07 -31.89 -0.15
C GLU A 111 -7.85 -31.01 0.13
N LEU A 112 -7.70 -29.96 -0.67
CA LEU A 112 -6.81 -28.83 -0.40
C LEU A 112 -7.66 -27.57 -0.33
N GLU A 113 -7.54 -26.83 0.77
CA GLU A 113 -8.24 -25.58 0.96
C GLU A 113 -7.28 -24.39 0.85
N ILE A 114 -7.61 -23.42 -0.01
CA ILE A 114 -6.80 -22.22 -0.24
C ILE A 114 -7.57 -21.02 0.28
N ILE A 115 -6.93 -20.25 1.17
CA ILE A 115 -7.59 -19.20 1.93
C ILE A 115 -6.82 -17.90 1.76
N CYS A 116 -7.49 -16.88 1.24
CA CYS A 116 -6.99 -15.51 1.26
C CYS A 116 -7.23 -14.92 2.66
N VAL A 117 -6.17 -14.57 3.37
CA VAL A 117 -6.25 -13.90 4.68
C VAL A 117 -6.29 -12.39 4.46
N LYS A 118 -5.39 -11.87 3.62
CA LYS A 118 -5.26 -10.44 3.31
C LYS A 118 -4.71 -10.26 1.90
N ASN A 119 -5.23 -9.29 1.16
CA ASN A 119 -4.64 -8.81 -0.08
C ASN A 119 -4.96 -7.32 -0.25
N LEU A 120 -4.11 -6.48 0.33
CA LEU A 120 -4.19 -5.03 0.26
C LEU A 120 -3.61 -4.45 -1.02
N VAL A 121 -3.05 -5.24 -1.96
CA VAL A 121 -2.70 -4.64 -3.26
C VAL A 121 -3.97 -4.42 -4.10
N ASN A 122 -3.91 -3.48 -5.05
CA ASN A 122 -5.08 -3.07 -5.84
C ASN A 122 -5.40 -4.03 -7.02
N HIS A 123 -4.72 -5.18 -7.09
CA HIS A 123 -4.91 -6.17 -8.14
C HIS A 123 -4.84 -7.60 -7.57
N PRO A 124 -5.38 -8.60 -8.28
CA PRO A 124 -5.26 -9.98 -7.84
C PRO A 124 -3.80 -10.43 -7.79
N ILE A 125 -3.40 -11.09 -6.70
CA ILE A 125 -2.08 -11.74 -6.61
C ILE A 125 -2.19 -13.12 -7.23
N ALA A 126 -1.26 -13.45 -8.13
CA ALA A 126 -1.19 -14.75 -8.78
C ALA A 126 0.04 -15.53 -8.30
N PHE A 127 -0.17 -16.82 -8.04
CA PHE A 127 0.86 -17.79 -7.76
C PHE A 127 0.38 -19.19 -8.15
N SER A 128 1.26 -20.18 -8.10
CA SER A 128 0.90 -21.56 -8.34
C SER A 128 1.36 -22.49 -7.22
N ILE A 129 0.61 -23.59 -7.05
CA ILE A 129 0.91 -24.67 -6.13
C ILE A 129 1.27 -25.89 -6.98
N ILE A 130 2.47 -26.42 -6.80
CA ILE A 130 2.91 -27.63 -7.49
C ILE A 130 2.55 -28.83 -6.62
N VAL A 131 1.59 -29.62 -7.08
CA VAL A 131 1.16 -30.87 -6.44
C VAL A 131 1.56 -32.05 -7.30
N GLY A 132 1.88 -33.19 -6.70
CA GLY A 132 2.24 -34.35 -7.50
C GLY A 132 2.68 -35.55 -6.72
N ASN A 133 3.20 -36.54 -7.43
CA ASN A 133 3.87 -37.70 -6.88
C ASN A 133 5.15 -37.96 -7.66
N GLU A 134 5.79 -39.10 -7.43
CA GLU A 134 7.05 -39.45 -8.10
C GLU A 134 6.93 -39.59 -9.62
N TYR A 135 5.71 -39.73 -10.15
CA TYR A 135 5.46 -39.99 -11.57
C TYR A 135 4.96 -38.76 -12.32
N TYR A 136 4.20 -37.90 -11.65
CA TYR A 136 3.51 -36.80 -12.31
C TYR A 136 3.24 -35.62 -11.39
N HIS A 137 3.36 -34.41 -11.93
CA HIS A 137 3.08 -33.15 -11.24
C HIS A 137 2.04 -32.32 -12.00
N LYS A 138 1.24 -31.57 -11.24
CA LYS A 138 0.29 -30.58 -11.72
C LYS A 138 0.59 -29.24 -11.08
N GLU A 139 0.48 -28.20 -11.89
CA GLU A 139 0.49 -26.82 -11.45
C GLU A 139 -0.96 -26.34 -11.25
N ILE A 140 -1.30 -25.97 -10.02
CA ILE A 140 -2.58 -25.36 -9.68
C ILE A 140 -2.38 -23.85 -9.63
N ASN A 141 -2.91 -23.12 -10.61
CA ASN A 141 -2.88 -21.66 -10.61
C ASN A 141 -3.86 -21.10 -9.59
N VAL A 142 -3.42 -20.12 -8.81
CA VAL A 142 -4.20 -19.44 -7.78
C VAL A 142 -4.22 -17.94 -8.06
N SER A 143 -5.38 -17.33 -7.89
CA SER A 143 -5.55 -15.88 -7.96
C SER A 143 -6.31 -15.39 -6.71
N LEU A 144 -5.62 -14.66 -5.84
CA LEU A 144 -6.19 -14.05 -4.64
C LEU A 144 -6.76 -12.69 -5.00
N LYS A 145 -8.08 -12.50 -4.90
CA LYS A 145 -8.68 -11.17 -5.13
C LYS A 145 -8.27 -10.18 -4.03
N PRO A 146 -8.22 -8.88 -4.34
CA PRO A 146 -8.06 -7.84 -3.33
C PRO A 146 -9.10 -7.99 -2.20
N THR A 147 -8.66 -7.80 -0.96
CA THR A 147 -9.53 -7.76 0.21
C THR A 147 -10.02 -6.34 0.47
N SER A 148 -11.01 -6.18 1.35
CA SER A 148 -11.47 -4.86 1.77
C SER A 148 -10.34 -4.02 2.32
N LYS A 149 -10.38 -2.73 2.00
CA LYS A 149 -9.43 -1.72 2.48
C LYS A 149 -9.78 -1.29 3.89
N PHE A 150 -8.81 -0.74 4.60
CA PHE A 150 -9.04 -0.10 5.88
C PHE A 150 -9.81 1.21 5.66
N VAL A 151 -10.68 1.53 6.61
CA VAL A 151 -11.47 2.76 6.63
C VAL A 151 -11.02 3.61 7.81
N ILE A 152 -10.80 4.90 7.60
CA ILE A 152 -10.45 5.82 8.69
C ILE A 152 -11.66 5.97 9.62
N ASP A 153 -11.45 5.65 10.89
CA ASP A 153 -12.47 5.75 11.94
C ASP A 153 -12.46 7.12 12.61
N LYS A 154 -11.26 7.60 12.94
CA LYS A 154 -11.05 8.87 13.64
C LYS A 154 -9.65 9.44 13.43
N VAL A 155 -9.54 10.74 13.65
CA VAL A 155 -8.27 11.47 13.67
C VAL A 155 -8.16 12.25 14.97
N GLU A 156 -7.00 12.19 15.60
CA GLU A 156 -6.68 12.88 16.85
C GLU A 156 -5.46 13.78 16.63
N TYR A 157 -5.44 14.91 17.33
CA TYR A 157 -4.34 15.87 17.33
C TYR A 157 -3.94 16.18 18.78
N ASP A 158 -2.64 16.21 19.06
CA ASP A 158 -2.12 16.45 20.41
C ASP A 158 -1.93 17.95 20.68
N PHE A 159 -3.03 18.68 20.82
CA PHE A 159 -3.00 20.13 21.05
C PHE A 159 -2.41 20.53 22.41
N GLU A 160 -2.44 19.64 23.39
CA GLU A 160 -2.02 19.93 24.76
C GLU A 160 -0.51 19.76 24.95
N ASN A 161 0.07 18.71 24.36
CA ASN A 161 1.47 18.36 24.62
C ASN A 161 2.40 18.68 23.44
N ASP A 162 1.89 18.75 22.20
CA ASP A 162 2.70 19.04 21.02
C ASP A 162 1.97 19.93 20.01
N PHE A 163 1.77 21.18 20.40
CA PHE A 163 1.26 22.22 19.52
C PHE A 163 2.22 23.41 19.45
N TYR A 164 2.64 23.75 18.24
CA TYR A 164 3.40 24.95 17.92
C TYR A 164 2.55 25.89 17.08
N TYR A 165 2.63 27.20 17.35
CA TYR A 165 2.01 28.26 16.58
C TYR A 165 2.94 29.47 16.46
N SER A 166 2.94 30.11 15.29
CA SER A 166 3.65 31.38 15.03
C SER A 166 2.96 32.17 13.91
N ASP A 167 2.85 33.48 14.10
CA ASP A 167 2.40 34.45 13.09
C ASP A 167 3.50 35.46 12.71
N TYR A 168 4.73 35.23 13.16
CA TYR A 168 5.90 36.07 12.86
C TYR A 168 6.62 35.69 11.57
N VAL A 169 6.16 34.63 10.90
CA VAL A 169 6.79 34.11 9.69
C VAL A 169 6.38 34.97 8.49
N VAL A 170 7.35 35.32 7.65
CA VAL A 170 7.10 36.03 6.40
C VAL A 170 7.68 35.26 5.21
N GLU A 171 6.92 35.15 4.12
CA GLU A 171 7.38 34.54 2.87
C GLU A 171 7.31 35.58 1.74
N GLN A 172 8.41 35.82 1.03
CA GLN A 172 8.44 36.78 -0.08
C GLN A 172 7.57 36.25 -1.24
N VAL A 173 6.69 37.09 -1.75
CA VAL A 173 5.77 36.74 -2.86
C VAL A 173 5.99 37.58 -4.11
N ASP A 174 6.57 38.78 -3.97
CA ASP A 174 6.90 39.66 -5.09
C ASP A 174 8.09 40.58 -4.73
N GLY A 175 8.66 41.23 -5.73
CA GLY A 175 9.68 42.23 -5.51
C GLY A 175 10.25 42.79 -6.81
N ILE A 176 10.60 44.08 -6.78
CA ILE A 176 11.18 44.78 -7.92
C ILE A 176 12.09 45.92 -7.45
N THR A 177 13.15 46.17 -8.22
CA THR A 177 13.94 47.40 -8.11
C THR A 177 13.61 48.30 -9.29
N VAL A 178 13.17 49.52 -9.00
CA VAL A 178 12.88 50.53 -10.02
C VAL A 178 13.88 51.66 -9.92
N ASN A 179 14.56 51.93 -11.03
CA ASN A 179 15.44 53.07 -11.19
C ASN A 179 14.71 54.16 -11.99
N ASN A 180 14.29 55.22 -11.31
CA ASN A 180 13.64 56.39 -11.89
C ASN A 180 14.58 57.61 -11.92
N SER A 181 15.89 57.38 -11.88
CA SER A 181 16.90 58.45 -11.71
C SER A 181 17.07 59.32 -12.96
N GLY A 182 16.75 58.80 -14.15
CA GLY A 182 16.88 59.51 -15.43
C GLY A 182 15.57 60.04 -16.02
N SER A 183 14.47 60.02 -15.25
CA SER A 183 13.14 60.36 -15.78
C SER A 183 12.84 61.85 -15.73
N GLU A 184 12.56 62.42 -16.91
CA GLU A 184 11.91 63.73 -17.08
C GLU A 184 10.37 63.62 -17.13
N GLY A 185 9.85 62.38 -17.19
CA GLY A 185 8.44 62.06 -17.45
C GLY A 185 7.54 61.95 -16.22
N GLY A 186 8.06 62.21 -15.03
CA GLY A 186 7.30 62.19 -13.78
C GLY A 186 7.38 60.88 -12.98
N PRO A 187 6.60 60.77 -11.88
CA PRO A 187 6.63 59.63 -10.99
C PRO A 187 6.11 58.34 -11.65
N VAL A 188 6.65 57.19 -11.24
CA VAL A 188 6.22 55.85 -11.69
C VAL A 188 5.39 55.20 -10.59
N THR A 189 4.15 54.80 -10.89
CA THR A 189 3.30 54.01 -9.98
C THR A 189 3.34 52.53 -10.34
N LEU A 190 3.55 51.68 -9.35
CA LEU A 190 3.58 50.22 -9.47
C LEU A 190 2.44 49.63 -8.65
N ASN A 191 1.79 48.61 -9.19
CA ASN A 191 0.72 47.85 -8.53
C ASN A 191 1.21 46.44 -8.21
N PHE A 192 1.03 46.04 -6.96
CA PHE A 192 1.34 44.70 -6.45
C PHE A 192 0.05 44.00 -6.05
N TYR A 193 0.01 42.68 -6.21
CA TYR A 193 -1.11 41.84 -5.81
C TYR A 193 -0.62 40.81 -4.80
N PRO A 194 -0.50 41.18 -3.51
CA PRO A 194 0.17 40.36 -2.50
C PRO A 194 -0.43 38.96 -2.34
N PHE A 195 -1.72 38.78 -2.68
CA PHE A 195 -2.45 37.54 -2.42
C PHE A 195 -2.78 36.72 -3.66
N LYS A 196 -2.40 37.19 -4.86
CA LYS A 196 -2.82 36.60 -6.15
C LYS A 196 -2.54 35.09 -6.23
N ASN A 197 -1.37 34.69 -5.74
CA ASN A 197 -0.88 33.30 -5.76
C ASN A 197 -0.75 32.69 -4.36
N SER A 198 -1.28 33.35 -3.33
CA SER A 198 -1.17 32.89 -1.96
C SER A 198 -2.10 31.71 -1.71
N LEU A 199 -1.54 30.65 -1.14
CA LEU A 199 -2.24 29.40 -0.86
C LEU A 199 -1.83 28.93 0.53
N ARG A 200 -2.75 28.30 1.24
CA ARG A 200 -2.40 27.51 2.42
C ARG A 200 -1.64 26.28 1.98
N LYS A 201 -0.53 25.99 2.65
CA LYS A 201 0.30 24.81 2.41
C LYS A 201 0.17 23.86 3.60
N ILE A 202 -0.07 22.59 3.30
CA ILE A 202 -0.18 21.51 4.28
C ILE A 202 0.89 20.46 3.97
N GLU A 203 1.62 20.02 4.99
CA GLU A 203 2.60 18.95 4.88
C GLU A 203 2.43 17.91 6.00
N PHE A 204 2.45 16.64 5.63
CA PHE A 204 2.49 15.51 6.55
C PHE A 204 3.91 14.97 6.66
N TYR A 205 4.39 14.84 7.89
CA TYR A 205 5.64 14.18 8.25
C TYR A 205 5.30 12.89 8.98
N PRO A 206 5.05 11.78 8.27
CA PRO A 206 4.70 10.50 8.88
C PRO A 206 5.89 9.90 9.63
N ASP A 207 5.62 9.16 10.71
CA ASP A 207 6.67 8.41 11.43
C ASP A 207 7.14 7.19 10.61
N ASP A 208 6.23 6.58 9.84
CA ASP A 208 6.51 5.50 8.90
C ASP A 208 6.21 5.94 7.47
N TYR A 209 7.26 6.30 6.75
CA TYR A 209 7.17 6.71 5.34
C TYR A 209 6.83 5.55 4.39
N ASP A 210 7.18 4.30 4.69
CA ASP A 210 6.85 3.19 3.81
C ASP A 210 5.35 2.94 3.82
N SER A 211 4.76 2.82 5.01
CA SER A 211 3.30 2.70 5.15
C SER A 211 2.57 3.92 4.56
N PHE A 212 3.05 5.14 4.81
CA PHE A 212 2.42 6.36 4.28
C PHE A 212 2.45 6.41 2.74
N ASN A 213 3.58 6.06 2.12
CA ASN A 213 3.73 6.05 0.66
C ASN A 213 2.91 4.94 -0.02
N ASN A 214 2.41 3.97 0.75
CA ASN A 214 1.59 2.85 0.28
C ASN A 214 0.14 2.92 0.82
N LEU A 215 -0.33 4.10 1.27
CA LEU A 215 -1.69 4.27 1.78
C LEU A 215 -2.77 3.98 0.73
N ASP A 216 -2.46 4.08 -0.57
CA ASP A 216 -3.36 3.67 -1.64
C ASP A 216 -3.68 2.16 -1.58
N LYS A 217 -2.72 1.34 -1.14
CA LYS A 217 -2.93 -0.09 -0.91
C LYS A 217 -3.76 -0.33 0.35
N ILE A 218 -3.49 0.42 1.42
CA ILE A 218 -4.08 0.19 2.73
C ILE A 218 -5.51 0.77 2.82
N LEU A 219 -5.69 2.03 2.43
CA LEU A 219 -6.95 2.79 2.49
C LEU A 219 -7.71 2.84 1.15
N GLY A 220 -7.07 2.43 0.05
CA GLY A 220 -7.63 2.47 -1.29
C GLY A 220 -7.15 3.67 -2.12
N GLU A 221 -7.25 3.55 -3.45
CA GLU A 221 -6.76 4.57 -4.40
C GLU A 221 -7.45 5.92 -4.26
N ASN A 222 -8.72 5.93 -3.83
CA ASN A 222 -9.42 7.16 -3.52
C ASN A 222 -9.14 7.56 -2.07
N LEU A 223 -7.99 8.23 -1.87
CA LEU A 223 -7.53 8.69 -0.57
C LEU A 223 -8.62 9.47 0.17
N ALA A 224 -8.89 9.06 1.41
CA ALA A 224 -9.89 9.65 2.28
C ALA A 224 -9.51 11.08 2.69
N GLU A 225 -10.53 11.91 2.89
CA GLU A 225 -10.36 13.26 3.45
C GLU A 225 -10.44 13.22 4.98
N ILE A 226 -9.47 13.85 5.64
CA ILE A 226 -9.45 14.02 7.10
C ILE A 226 -9.61 15.49 7.47
N PRO A 227 -10.31 15.81 8.57
CA PRO A 227 -10.41 17.18 9.05
C PRO A 227 -9.05 17.61 9.63
N ILE A 228 -8.65 18.86 9.36
CA ILE A 228 -7.46 19.48 9.96
C ILE A 228 -7.87 20.72 10.76
N PRO A 229 -7.09 21.12 11.78
CA PRO A 229 -7.37 22.34 12.52
C PRO A 229 -7.13 23.59 11.65
N ASP A 230 -7.97 24.58 11.88
CA ASP A 230 -7.73 25.98 11.54
C ASP A 230 -7.24 26.72 12.79
N ILE A 231 -6.78 27.95 12.62
CA ILE A 231 -6.40 28.81 13.75
C ILE A 231 -7.37 29.98 13.87
N VAL A 232 -7.83 30.20 15.10
CA VAL A 232 -8.63 31.38 15.47
C VAL A 232 -8.01 31.96 16.74
N ASP A 233 -7.64 33.24 16.70
CA ASP A 233 -7.00 33.95 17.81
C ASP A 233 -5.79 33.19 18.40
N GLY A 234 -4.95 32.63 17.52
CA GLY A 234 -3.75 31.87 17.88
C GLY A 234 -4.01 30.48 18.47
N LYS A 235 -5.24 29.96 18.40
CA LYS A 235 -5.62 28.67 18.98
C LYS A 235 -6.19 27.67 17.98
N PRO A 236 -5.95 26.37 18.26
CA PRO A 236 -6.72 25.21 17.87
C PRO A 236 -8.19 25.32 17.55
N VAL A 237 -8.66 25.31 16.30
CA VAL A 237 -10.11 25.09 16.08
C VAL A 237 -10.33 24.04 15.00
N MET A 238 -11.02 22.96 15.38
CA MET A 238 -11.48 21.97 14.41
C MET A 238 -12.67 22.56 13.63
N GLY A 239 -12.39 23.00 12.41
CA GLY A 239 -13.36 23.56 11.48
C GLY A 239 -13.87 22.54 10.47
N ASN A 240 -14.23 23.04 9.29
CA ASN A 240 -14.67 22.23 8.15
C ASN A 240 -13.53 21.93 7.15
N THR A 241 -12.33 22.45 7.39
CA THR A 241 -11.19 22.27 6.51
C THR A 241 -10.78 20.81 6.50
N LYS A 242 -10.70 20.24 5.29
CA LYS A 242 -10.31 18.85 5.06
C LYS A 242 -9.21 18.76 4.02
N VAL A 243 -8.36 17.75 4.17
CA VAL A 243 -7.30 17.43 3.21
C VAL A 243 -7.26 15.93 2.96
N LYS A 244 -6.71 15.50 1.82
CA LYS A 244 -6.54 14.08 1.54
C LYS A 244 -5.42 13.51 2.40
N PHE A 245 -5.70 12.45 3.13
CA PHE A 245 -4.68 11.73 3.90
C PHE A 245 -3.93 10.76 2.99
N GLY A 246 -2.59 10.82 3.00
CA GLY A 246 -1.72 10.08 2.09
C GLY A 246 -1.10 10.90 0.96
N LEU A 247 -1.41 12.20 0.89
CA LEU A 247 -0.61 13.16 0.12
C LEU A 247 0.33 13.88 1.07
N LYS A 248 1.65 13.74 0.83
CA LYS A 248 2.67 14.37 1.68
C LYS A 248 2.51 15.88 1.73
N GLU A 249 2.29 16.51 0.57
CA GLU A 249 2.19 17.96 0.44
C GLU A 249 0.93 18.33 -0.35
N GLN A 250 0.21 19.33 0.14
CA GLN A 250 -1.02 19.84 -0.46
C GLN A 250 -1.05 21.36 -0.36
N SER A 251 -1.66 22.02 -1.34
CA SER A 251 -1.88 23.47 -1.28
C SER A 251 -3.22 23.83 -1.87
N PHE A 252 -3.93 24.73 -1.20
CA PHE A 252 -5.25 25.15 -1.62
C PHE A 252 -5.57 26.57 -1.19
N TRP A 253 -6.57 27.13 -1.83
CA TRP A 253 -7.07 28.45 -1.52
C TRP A 253 -8.12 28.37 -0.41
N THR A 254 -7.92 29.13 0.67
CA THR A 254 -8.83 29.14 1.84
C THR A 254 -10.02 30.08 1.66
N GLY A 255 -9.93 31.05 0.75
CA GLY A 255 -10.93 32.12 0.61
C GLY A 255 -10.83 33.23 1.66
N ARG A 256 -9.84 33.17 2.57
CA ARG A 256 -9.60 34.16 3.63
C ARG A 256 -9.14 35.52 3.10
N LEU A 257 -8.36 35.51 2.02
CA LEU A 257 -7.73 36.70 1.45
C LEU A 257 -8.44 37.12 0.15
N ASP A 258 -8.26 38.36 -0.31
CA ASP A 258 -8.78 38.80 -1.61
C ASP A 258 -7.65 38.73 -2.67
N LYS A 259 -7.81 37.88 -3.68
CA LYS A 259 -6.80 37.69 -4.74
C LYS A 259 -6.65 38.91 -5.66
N ASP A 260 -7.67 39.75 -5.72
CA ASP A 260 -7.68 40.97 -6.52
C ASP A 260 -7.25 42.19 -5.71
N PHE A 261 -6.93 42.01 -4.42
CA PHE A 261 -6.39 43.06 -3.56
C PHE A 261 -5.10 43.64 -4.16
N VAL A 262 -5.12 44.96 -4.37
CA VAL A 262 -4.03 45.70 -4.99
C VAL A 262 -3.46 46.72 -4.01
N VAL A 263 -2.13 46.77 -3.96
CA VAL A 263 -1.38 47.81 -3.27
C VAL A 263 -0.50 48.53 -4.26
N SER A 264 -0.50 49.86 -4.18
CA SER A 264 0.28 50.71 -5.07
C SER A 264 1.40 51.43 -4.33
N THR A 265 2.55 51.57 -4.99
CA THR A 265 3.64 52.43 -4.50
C THR A 265 4.16 53.30 -5.64
N THR A 266 4.61 54.50 -5.30
CA THR A 266 5.13 55.47 -6.28
C THR A 266 6.62 55.68 -6.06
N VAL A 267 7.39 55.68 -7.15
CA VAL A 267 8.82 56.02 -7.17
C VAL A 267 8.98 57.38 -7.83
N GLN A 268 9.52 58.36 -7.11
CA GLN A 268 9.63 59.73 -7.62
C GLN A 268 10.76 59.86 -8.66
N PRO A 269 10.73 60.89 -9.52
CA PRO A 269 11.88 61.20 -10.38
C PRO A 269 13.14 61.43 -9.56
N GLY A 270 14.27 60.92 -10.03
CA GLY A 270 15.56 61.03 -9.32
C GLY A 270 15.79 59.93 -8.27
N GLU A 271 14.83 59.04 -8.04
CA GLU A 271 14.95 57.96 -7.05
C GLU A 271 15.25 56.60 -7.71
N THR A 272 16.02 55.77 -6.99
CA THR A 272 16.03 54.32 -7.20
C THR A 272 15.49 53.67 -5.94
N LYS A 273 14.50 52.79 -6.08
CA LYS A 273 13.80 52.16 -4.95
C LYS A 273 13.71 50.66 -5.16
N LYS A 274 14.17 49.89 -4.17
CA LYS A 274 13.90 48.46 -4.06
C LYS A 274 12.61 48.27 -3.25
N ILE A 275 11.73 47.42 -3.74
CA ILE A 275 10.42 47.14 -3.16
C ILE A 275 10.29 45.63 -3.07
N GLU A 276 9.97 45.11 -1.89
CA GLU A 276 9.73 43.69 -1.68
C GLU A 276 8.37 43.51 -0.98
N VAL A 277 7.63 42.49 -1.41
CA VAL A 277 6.30 42.16 -0.89
C VAL A 277 6.34 40.75 -0.32
N TYR A 278 5.84 40.63 0.91
CA TYR A 278 5.78 39.40 1.67
C TYR A 278 4.34 39.09 2.06
N ASN A 279 4.03 37.81 2.27
CA ASN A 279 2.88 37.42 3.08
C ASN A 279 3.33 37.17 4.51
N ASN A 280 2.56 37.66 5.48
CA ASN A 280 2.60 37.19 6.85
C ASN A 280 1.90 35.83 6.90
N ILE A 281 2.54 34.86 7.54
CA ILE A 281 2.15 33.46 7.55
C ILE A 281 1.78 33.04 8.96
N GLU A 282 0.60 32.45 9.07
CA GLU A 282 0.14 31.72 10.25
C GLU A 282 0.63 30.28 10.11
N GLU A 283 1.65 29.92 10.88
CA GLU A 283 2.27 28.61 10.88
C GLU A 283 1.88 27.84 12.14
N PHE A 284 1.51 26.57 11.98
CA PHE A 284 1.42 25.64 13.10
C PHE A 284 1.96 24.26 12.77
N HIS A 285 2.35 23.56 13.83
CA HIS A 285 2.68 22.14 13.77
C HIS A 285 2.01 21.38 14.91
N VAL A 286 1.53 20.17 14.64
CA VAL A 286 0.87 19.33 15.63
C VAL A 286 1.04 17.86 15.31
N ASN A 287 1.31 17.03 16.32
CA ASN A 287 1.29 15.58 16.15
C ASN A 287 -0.13 15.07 15.92
N TYR A 288 -0.27 14.09 15.03
CA TYR A 288 -1.54 13.45 14.71
C TYR A 288 -1.51 11.93 14.93
N LYS A 289 -2.70 11.36 15.14
CA LYS A 289 -2.97 9.93 15.02
C LYS A 289 -4.20 9.72 14.15
N VAL A 290 -4.06 8.92 13.10
CA VAL A 290 -5.17 8.48 12.24
C VAL A 290 -5.43 7.01 12.54
N HIS A 291 -6.61 6.72 13.07
CA HIS A 291 -7.05 5.35 13.35
C HIS A 291 -7.88 4.84 12.19
N ALA A 292 -7.61 3.62 11.75
CA ALA A 292 -8.38 2.96 10.72
C ALA A 292 -8.62 1.48 11.06
N SER A 293 -9.73 0.95 10.57
CA SER A 293 -10.14 -0.43 10.80
C SER A 293 -10.50 -1.13 9.51
N ASN A 294 -10.22 -2.43 9.43
CA ASN A 294 -10.68 -3.27 8.33
C ASN A 294 -12.13 -3.70 8.61
N PRO A 295 -13.10 -3.38 7.73
CA PRO A 295 -14.51 -3.66 7.99
C PRO A 295 -14.85 -5.15 8.01
N ASP A 296 -14.04 -6.00 7.36
CA ASP A 296 -14.30 -7.45 7.28
C ASP A 296 -13.68 -8.21 8.46
N THR A 297 -12.50 -7.79 8.92
CA THR A 297 -11.73 -8.53 9.95
C THR A 297 -11.76 -7.86 11.32
N GLY A 298 -12.08 -6.57 11.39
CA GLY A 298 -11.94 -5.76 12.61
C GLY A 298 -10.49 -5.45 12.99
N GLU A 299 -9.52 -5.77 12.14
CA GLU A 299 -8.11 -5.41 12.35
C GLU A 299 -7.97 -3.89 12.40
N GLU A 300 -7.26 -3.37 13.40
CA GLU A 300 -7.01 -1.94 13.59
C GLU A 300 -5.57 -1.58 13.18
N CYS A 301 -5.40 -0.41 12.57
CA CYS A 301 -4.10 0.20 12.35
C CYS A 301 -4.11 1.68 12.73
N VAL A 302 -2.95 2.20 13.11
CA VAL A 302 -2.78 3.60 13.52
C VAL A 302 -1.59 4.20 12.76
N PHE A 303 -1.84 5.29 12.07
CA PHE A 303 -0.81 6.09 11.41
C PHE A 303 -0.50 7.31 12.26
N THR A 304 0.77 7.54 12.54
CA THR A 304 1.24 8.65 13.36
C THR A 304 2.21 9.53 12.59
N GLY A 305 2.38 10.76 13.05
CA GLY A 305 3.32 11.71 12.49
C GLY A 305 2.98 13.14 12.91
N ARG A 306 3.55 14.10 12.20
CA ARG A 306 3.36 15.53 12.43
C ARG A 306 2.71 16.21 11.24
N LEU A 307 1.65 16.97 11.50
CA LEU A 307 1.01 17.85 10.53
C LEU A 307 1.66 19.24 10.63
N SER A 308 2.00 19.82 9.49
CA SER A 308 2.47 21.19 9.35
C SER A 308 1.51 21.97 8.47
N SER A 309 1.21 23.21 8.85
CA SER A 309 0.34 24.11 8.09
C SER A 309 0.95 25.50 8.06
N LYS A 310 0.92 26.12 6.88
CA LYS A 310 1.26 27.53 6.65
C LYS A 310 0.14 28.21 5.90
N ASP A 311 -0.56 29.15 6.51
CA ASP A 311 -1.65 29.90 5.90
C ASP A 311 -1.33 31.40 5.85
N PRO A 312 -1.24 32.00 4.64
CA PRO A 312 -1.12 33.45 4.51
C PRO A 312 -2.34 34.16 5.12
N PHE A 313 -2.11 35.19 5.94
CA PHE A 313 -3.19 35.95 6.58
C PHE A 313 -3.12 37.46 6.40
N ASP A 314 -1.95 37.99 6.04
CA ASP A 314 -1.76 39.41 5.77
C ASP A 314 -0.52 39.63 4.87
N TYR A 315 -0.18 40.87 4.55
CA TYR A 315 0.98 41.21 3.76
C TYR A 315 1.88 42.24 4.46
N LEU A 316 3.15 42.26 4.05
CA LEU A 316 4.12 43.28 4.42
C LEU A 316 4.81 43.76 3.16
N MET A 317 4.91 45.09 2.99
CA MET A 317 5.73 45.70 1.96
C MET A 317 6.91 46.41 2.61
N ILE A 318 8.13 46.09 2.19
CA ILE A 318 9.36 46.71 2.70
C ILE A 318 10.12 47.42 1.59
N PHE A 319 10.88 48.45 2.00
CA PHE A 319 11.69 49.30 1.14
C PHE A 319 13.13 49.32 1.67
N PRO A 320 13.92 48.26 1.41
CA PRO A 320 15.25 48.07 2.00
C PRO A 320 16.33 49.00 1.45
#